data_AF-A0A542ZT63-F1
#
_entry.id   AF-A0A542ZT63-F1
#
_cell.length_a   1.000
_cell.length_b   1.000
_cell.length_c   1.000
_cell.angle_alpha   90.00
_cell.angle_beta   90.00
_cell.angle_gamma   90.00
#
_symmetry.space_group_name_H-M   'P 1'
#
loop_
_entity.id
_entity.type
_entity.pdbx_description
1 polymer ?
#
loop_
_entity_poly.entity_id
_entity_poly.type
_entity_poly.pdbx_seq_one_letter_code
_entity_poly.pdbx_strand_id
1 'polypeptide(L)'
;MGSTRALTISGFAGRSVGMSLGMEVAMTEPYYQDDSVTLYHGDCLDVLRELPDASVDSVVTDPPYALEFMGKSWDGWSSPRAFQEWCTAWVTECLRVLKPGGHMLAFGGSRTWHRLASAVEDAGFEIRDSIAWLYGSGFPKSLDVSKAITGTQMGYGGNSGAVRRATMGDAYAESGRQGNRDGAGRRDTGLNAHDLVLTPDAATWQGWGTALKPAFEPIVVGRKPLAGTVAANVLAHGTGALNIDGCRVATDEDRSRPPRTPNAIYGAGRGASITASESNPAGRWPSNVVLDESQAEVLDEQSGVLTSGLMPSGTPKRGKLAGILGEFKPQDSTSATYGDSGGASRFFPTFRYEAKAPTSERPRIPRNVLRLRTDLTPAQVDHVRARLTEAGVQVD
;
A
#
# COMPACT_ATOMS: atom_id res chain seq x y z
N MET A 1 11.13 -19.06 20.01
CA MET A 1 10.43 -17.92 19.37
C MET A 1 9.23 -18.50 18.65
N GLY A 2 8.02 -18.11 19.02
CA GLY A 2 6.80 -18.60 18.37
C GLY A 2 6.77 -18.16 16.90
N SER A 3 6.25 -19.01 16.02
CA SER A 3 5.94 -18.64 14.65
C SER A 3 4.90 -17.51 14.65
N THR A 4 5.28 -16.31 14.19
CA THR A 4 4.37 -15.18 14.00
C THR A 4 3.44 -15.49 12.83
N ARG A 5 2.13 -15.38 13.05
CA ARG A 5 1.10 -15.58 12.02
C ARG A 5 0.61 -14.20 11.55
N ALA A 6 1.07 -13.79 10.38
CA ALA A 6 0.54 -12.64 9.67
C ALA A 6 -0.57 -13.11 8.71
N LEU A 7 -1.70 -12.43 8.71
CA LEU A 7 -2.75 -12.62 7.72
C LEU A 7 -2.63 -11.53 6.65
N THR A 8 -2.48 -11.94 5.41
CA THR A 8 -2.60 -11.05 4.26
C THR A 8 -3.93 -11.28 3.57
N ILE A 9 -4.71 -10.22 3.42
CA ILE A 9 -6.00 -10.26 2.71
C ILE A 9 -5.82 -9.51 1.40
N SER A 10 -6.11 -10.18 0.30
CA SER A 10 -6.32 -9.56 -1.01
C SER A 10 -7.76 -9.84 -1.42
N GLY A 11 -8.63 -8.84 -1.22
CA GLY A 11 -10.06 -9.00 -1.45
C GLY A 11 -10.45 -8.72 -2.90
N PHE A 12 -11.28 -9.60 -3.47
CA PHE A 12 -12.14 -9.27 -4.60
C PHE A 12 -13.57 -9.15 -4.07
N ALA A 13 -14.30 -8.08 -4.40
CA ALA A 13 -15.73 -7.99 -4.07
C ALA A 13 -16.52 -8.94 -4.98
N GLY A 14 -16.71 -10.18 -4.55
CA GLY A 14 -17.69 -11.10 -5.11
C GLY A 14 -19.09 -10.75 -4.60
N ARG A 15 -20.12 -10.85 -5.46
CA ARG A 15 -21.51 -10.82 -4.99
C ARG A 15 -21.79 -12.14 -4.28
N SER A 16 -22.01 -12.13 -2.97
CA SER A 16 -22.59 -13.28 -2.28
C SER A 16 -24.08 -13.37 -2.61
N VAL A 17 -24.50 -14.54 -3.11
CA VAL A 17 -25.92 -14.90 -3.24
C VAL A 17 -26.22 -15.79 -2.04
N GLY A 18 -26.99 -15.27 -1.09
CA GLY A 18 -27.37 -16.00 0.11
C GLY A 18 -28.32 -17.16 -0.22
N MET A 19 -27.91 -18.38 0.11
CA MET A 19 -28.82 -19.49 0.40
C MET A 19 -28.41 -20.09 1.74
N SER A 20 -29.31 -19.96 2.72
CA SER A 20 -29.23 -20.61 4.02
C SER A 20 -29.80 -22.01 3.91
N LEU A 21 -28.98 -23.03 4.11
CA LEU A 21 -29.38 -24.36 4.58
C LEU A 21 -28.27 -24.90 5.48
N GLY A 22 -28.66 -25.37 6.67
CA GLY A 22 -27.75 -25.94 7.66
C GLY A 22 -27.04 -27.18 7.11
N MET A 23 -25.74 -27.05 6.85
CA MET A 23 -24.79 -28.13 6.68
C MET A 23 -23.60 -27.83 7.58
N GLU A 24 -23.00 -28.87 8.16
CA GLU A 24 -21.66 -28.80 8.73
C GLU A 24 -20.74 -28.07 7.73
N VAL A 25 -20.29 -26.87 8.09
CA VAL A 25 -19.44 -26.06 7.22
C VAL A 25 -18.07 -26.70 7.23
N ALA A 26 -17.77 -27.49 6.19
CA ALA A 26 -16.41 -27.93 5.94
C ALA A 26 -15.53 -26.69 5.75
N MET A 27 -14.45 -26.61 6.53
CA MET A 27 -13.45 -25.55 6.39
C MET A 27 -12.95 -25.49 4.95
N THR A 28 -12.78 -24.28 4.41
CA THR A 28 -12.19 -24.04 3.10
C THR A 28 -10.79 -24.64 3.06
N GLU A 29 -10.58 -25.62 2.18
CA GLU A 29 -9.26 -26.24 2.01
C GLU A 29 -8.24 -25.20 1.50
N PRO A 30 -7.00 -25.19 2.03
CA PRO A 30 -5.94 -24.35 1.49
C PRO A 30 -5.70 -24.64 0.01
N TYR A 31 -5.70 -23.60 -0.81
CA TYR A 31 -5.33 -23.68 -2.23
C TYR A 31 -3.82 -23.94 -2.41
N TYR A 32 -3.00 -23.41 -1.51
CA TYR A 32 -1.56 -23.67 -1.44
C TYR A 32 -1.10 -23.61 0.01
N GLN A 33 -0.20 -24.50 0.39
CA GLN A 33 0.40 -24.49 1.72
C GLN A 33 1.85 -25.00 1.67
N ASP A 34 2.74 -24.29 2.37
CA ASP A 34 4.07 -24.75 2.76
C ASP A 34 4.33 -24.42 4.25
N ASP A 35 5.57 -24.59 4.71
CA ASP A 35 5.96 -24.35 6.11
C ASP A 35 5.80 -22.87 6.55
N SER A 36 5.70 -21.95 5.58
CA SER A 36 5.70 -20.49 5.79
C SER A 36 4.41 -19.80 5.37
N VAL A 37 3.69 -20.33 4.38
CA VAL A 37 2.56 -19.69 3.73
C VAL A 37 1.40 -20.65 3.64
N THR A 38 0.19 -20.17 3.97
CA THR A 38 -1.07 -20.83 3.65
C THR A 38 -1.93 -19.85 2.86
N LEU A 39 -2.37 -20.25 1.68
CA LEU A 39 -3.17 -19.46 0.76
C LEU A 39 -4.53 -20.11 0.61
N TYR A 40 -5.58 -19.35 0.91
CA TYR A 40 -6.96 -19.74 0.67
C TYR A 40 -7.48 -19.06 -0.59
N HIS A 41 -8.28 -19.78 -1.38
CA HIS A 41 -8.92 -19.23 -2.57
C HIS A 41 -10.43 -19.17 -2.35
N GLY A 42 -10.95 -17.97 -2.11
CA GLY A 42 -12.37 -17.75 -1.83
C GLY A 42 -12.70 -16.27 -1.61
N ASP A 43 -13.96 -15.98 -1.31
CA ASP A 43 -14.35 -14.67 -0.80
C ASP A 43 -13.73 -14.45 0.58
N CYS A 44 -13.12 -13.30 0.81
CA CYS A 44 -12.38 -13.06 2.04
C CYS A 44 -13.29 -13.06 3.28
N LEU A 45 -14.55 -12.65 3.17
CA LEU A 45 -15.49 -12.66 4.30
C LEU A 45 -15.84 -14.08 4.71
N ASP A 46 -16.00 -14.98 3.75
CA ASP A 46 -16.32 -16.37 4.02
C ASP A 46 -15.13 -17.08 4.66
N VAL A 47 -13.93 -16.93 4.08
CA VAL A 47 -12.69 -17.49 4.65
C VAL A 47 -12.39 -16.92 6.04
N LEU A 48 -12.56 -15.61 6.24
CA LEU A 48 -12.29 -14.98 7.54
C LEU A 48 -13.18 -15.55 8.65
N ARG A 49 -14.46 -15.82 8.37
CA ARG A 49 -15.42 -16.38 9.34
C ARG A 49 -15.03 -17.78 9.82
N GLU A 50 -14.29 -18.52 9.01
CA GLU A 50 -13.80 -19.85 9.36
C GLU A 50 -12.56 -19.81 10.26
N LEU A 51 -11.80 -18.71 10.25
CA LEU A 51 -10.61 -18.58 11.09
C LEU A 51 -11.00 -18.44 12.58
N PRO A 52 -10.28 -19.07 13.51
CA PRO A 52 -10.57 -18.95 14.93
C PRO A 52 -10.35 -17.54 15.47
N ASP A 53 -11.12 -17.17 16.49
CA ASP A 53 -10.91 -15.93 17.26
C ASP A 53 -9.49 -15.84 17.79
N ALA A 54 -8.91 -14.64 17.80
CA ALA A 54 -7.59 -14.36 18.37
C ALA A 54 -6.47 -15.32 17.89
N SER A 55 -6.51 -15.74 16.63
CA SER A 55 -5.55 -16.67 16.02
C SER A 55 -4.44 -15.98 15.21
N VAL A 56 -4.59 -14.69 14.91
CA VAL A 56 -3.70 -13.90 14.05
C VAL A 56 -2.95 -12.83 14.87
N ASP A 57 -1.65 -12.66 14.60
CA ASP A 57 -0.80 -11.68 15.30
C ASP A 57 -0.88 -10.28 14.66
N SER A 58 -0.94 -10.24 13.33
CA SER A 58 -1.06 -9.00 12.54
C SER A 58 -1.84 -9.22 11.25
N VAL A 59 -2.49 -8.15 10.77
CA VAL A 59 -3.16 -8.11 9.46
C VAL A 59 -2.47 -7.08 8.58
N VAL A 60 -2.15 -7.44 7.34
CA VAL A 60 -1.68 -6.49 6.32
C VAL A 60 -2.55 -6.68 5.09
N THR A 61 -3.20 -5.62 4.62
CA THR A 61 -4.22 -5.74 3.57
C THR A 61 -4.18 -4.59 2.60
N ASP A 62 -4.37 -4.91 1.33
CA ASP A 62 -4.59 -3.98 0.22
C ASP A 62 -5.99 -4.26 -0.36
N PRO A 63 -7.05 -3.70 0.27
CA PRO A 63 -8.43 -3.91 -0.17
C PRO A 63 -8.72 -3.14 -1.48
N PRO A 64 -9.81 -3.45 -2.20
CA PRO A 64 -10.30 -2.57 -3.26
C PRO A 64 -10.50 -1.12 -2.77
N TYR A 65 -10.27 -0.16 -3.68
CA TYR A 65 -10.24 1.27 -3.34
C TYR A 65 -11.51 2.02 -3.73
N ALA A 66 -12.51 1.36 -4.31
CA ALA A 66 -13.73 2.00 -4.79
C ALA A 66 -13.45 3.15 -5.79
N LEU A 67 -12.51 2.91 -6.70
CA LEU A 67 -12.11 3.86 -7.75
C LEU A 67 -12.66 3.48 -9.14
N GLU A 68 -13.51 2.46 -9.21
CA GLU A 68 -14.02 1.87 -10.45
C GLU A 68 -12.88 1.50 -11.40
N PHE A 69 -11.79 0.95 -10.86
CA PHE A 69 -10.55 0.71 -11.59
C PHE A 69 -10.80 -0.02 -12.92
N MET A 70 -10.56 0.69 -14.02
CA MET A 70 -10.79 0.22 -15.40
C MET A 70 -12.21 -0.30 -15.67
N GLY A 71 -13.22 0.25 -14.99
CA GLY A 71 -14.62 -0.17 -15.12
C GLY A 71 -14.87 -1.59 -14.61
N LYS A 72 -13.99 -2.12 -13.74
CA LYS A 72 -14.15 -3.44 -13.16
C LYS A 72 -15.10 -3.37 -11.96
N SER A 73 -16.10 -4.24 -11.97
CA SER A 73 -17.15 -4.28 -10.94
C SER A 73 -16.65 -4.62 -9.54
N TRP A 74 -15.49 -5.26 -9.41
CA TRP A 74 -14.91 -5.59 -8.10
C TRP A 74 -14.33 -4.36 -7.37
N ASP A 75 -14.16 -3.24 -8.06
CA ASP A 75 -13.68 -1.96 -7.50
C ASP A 75 -14.74 -0.86 -7.57
N GLY A 76 -16.02 -1.23 -7.71
CA GLY A 76 -17.14 -0.30 -7.87
C GLY A 76 -18.23 -0.53 -6.84
N TRP A 77 -18.70 0.56 -6.22
CA TRP A 77 -19.81 0.55 -5.28
C TRP A 77 -20.87 1.57 -5.69
N SER A 78 -22.12 1.30 -5.33
CA SER A 78 -23.24 2.21 -5.60
C SER A 78 -23.13 3.55 -4.89
N SER A 79 -22.36 3.62 -3.79
CA SER A 79 -22.06 4.86 -3.08
C SER A 79 -20.81 4.71 -2.21
N PRO A 80 -20.15 5.82 -1.81
CA PRO A 80 -19.06 5.81 -0.84
C PRO A 80 -19.46 5.19 0.52
N ARG A 81 -20.74 5.27 0.90
CA ARG A 81 -21.27 4.66 2.12
C ARG A 81 -21.34 3.13 2.01
N ALA A 82 -21.79 2.62 0.87
CA ALA A 82 -21.82 1.18 0.62
C ALA A 82 -20.40 0.57 0.63
N PHE A 83 -19.40 1.31 0.15
CA PHE A 83 -18.00 0.92 0.29
C PHE A 83 -17.56 0.86 1.76
N GLN A 84 -17.87 1.88 2.56
CA GLN A 84 -17.57 1.88 4.00
C GLN A 84 -18.24 0.70 4.71
N GLU A 85 -19.51 0.41 4.42
CA GLU A 85 -20.25 -0.71 5.03
C GLU A 85 -19.63 -2.07 4.70
N TRP A 86 -19.21 -2.26 3.44
CA TRP A 86 -18.45 -3.44 3.04
C TRP A 86 -17.11 -3.51 3.77
N CYS A 87 -16.41 -2.37 3.91
CA CYS A 87 -15.18 -2.31 4.70
C CYS A 87 -15.40 -2.67 6.16
N THR A 88 -16.44 -2.14 6.80
CA THR A 88 -16.77 -2.45 8.19
C THR A 88 -16.98 -3.97 8.36
N ALA A 89 -17.66 -4.63 7.43
CA ALA A 89 -17.91 -6.07 7.50
C ALA A 89 -16.61 -6.90 7.58
N TRP A 90 -15.64 -6.67 6.69
CA TRP A 90 -14.40 -7.44 6.72
C TRP A 90 -13.47 -6.99 7.84
N VAL A 91 -13.46 -5.70 8.19
CA VAL A 91 -12.65 -5.21 9.31
C VAL A 91 -13.14 -5.78 10.64
N THR A 92 -14.46 -5.94 10.84
CA THR A 92 -15.02 -6.58 12.03
C THR A 92 -14.51 -8.02 12.18
N GLU A 93 -14.45 -8.78 11.09
CA GLU A 93 -13.86 -10.12 11.12
C GLU A 93 -12.34 -10.08 11.41
N CYS A 94 -11.61 -9.13 10.81
CA CYS A 94 -10.20 -8.89 11.15
C CYS A 94 -10.01 -8.59 12.65
N LEU A 95 -10.89 -7.79 13.25
CA LEU A 95 -10.85 -7.51 14.69
C LEU A 95 -11.07 -8.80 15.51
N ARG A 96 -11.99 -9.67 15.09
CA ARG A 96 -12.26 -10.95 15.77
C ARG A 96 -11.06 -11.88 15.75
N VAL A 97 -10.47 -12.10 14.57
CA VAL A 97 -9.34 -13.04 14.40
C VAL A 97 -8.03 -12.52 14.97
N LEU A 98 -7.83 -11.20 15.08
CA LEU A 98 -6.63 -10.63 15.71
C LEU A 98 -6.58 -10.93 17.21
N LYS A 99 -5.39 -11.25 17.70
CA LYS A 99 -5.11 -11.29 19.15
C LYS A 99 -5.26 -9.90 19.78
N PRO A 100 -5.60 -9.79 21.08
CA PRO A 100 -5.61 -8.50 21.78
C PRO A 100 -4.32 -7.70 21.55
N GLY A 101 -4.40 -6.42 21.22
CA GLY A 101 -3.22 -5.61 20.86
C GLY A 101 -2.59 -5.89 19.49
N GLY A 102 -3.12 -6.83 18.69
CA GLY A 102 -2.67 -7.07 17.32
C GLY A 102 -2.86 -5.84 16.43
N HIS A 103 -1.94 -5.62 15.49
CA HIS A 103 -1.97 -4.47 14.59
C HIS A 103 -2.50 -4.86 13.20
N MET A 104 -3.22 -3.94 12.58
CA MET A 104 -3.64 -4.00 11.19
C MET A 104 -3.06 -2.82 10.41
N LEU A 105 -2.50 -3.10 9.24
CA LEU A 105 -2.10 -2.11 8.25
C LEU A 105 -2.98 -2.28 7.01
N ALA A 106 -3.82 -1.29 6.72
CA ALA A 106 -4.75 -1.32 5.60
C ALA A 106 -4.44 -0.19 4.61
N PHE A 107 -4.00 -0.54 3.41
CA PHE A 107 -3.72 0.42 2.34
C PHE A 107 -5.03 1.01 1.81
N GLY A 108 -5.01 2.29 1.41
CA GLY A 108 -6.20 2.98 0.92
C GLY A 108 -5.89 3.92 -0.22
N GLY A 109 -6.79 3.96 -1.21
CA GLY A 109 -6.71 4.92 -2.31
C GLY A 109 -6.87 6.37 -1.82
N SER A 110 -6.09 7.29 -2.38
CA SER A 110 -6.03 8.71 -2.00
C SER A 110 -7.37 9.46 -1.93
N ARG A 111 -8.41 8.97 -2.62
CA ARG A 111 -9.75 9.59 -2.65
C ARG A 111 -10.73 9.00 -1.65
N THR A 112 -10.57 7.73 -1.28
CA THR A 112 -11.57 6.93 -0.59
C THR A 112 -11.07 6.37 0.75
N TRP A 113 -9.77 6.51 1.05
CA TRP A 113 -9.16 6.04 2.29
C TRP A 113 -9.85 6.52 3.55
N HIS A 114 -10.46 7.72 3.55
CA HIS A 114 -11.21 8.24 4.69
C HIS A 114 -12.40 7.34 5.06
N ARG A 115 -13.05 6.70 4.08
CA ARG A 115 -14.12 5.71 4.32
C ARG A 115 -13.57 4.42 4.88
N LEU A 116 -12.41 3.97 4.41
CA LEU A 116 -11.69 2.84 4.99
C LEU A 116 -11.31 3.15 6.46
N ALA A 117 -10.72 4.31 6.74
CA ALA A 117 -10.34 4.71 8.09
C ALA A 117 -11.55 4.78 9.04
N SER A 118 -12.67 5.36 8.60
CA SER A 118 -13.92 5.35 9.37
C SER A 118 -14.42 3.93 9.61
N ALA A 119 -14.40 3.04 8.60
CA ALA A 119 -14.79 1.64 8.79
C ALA A 119 -13.91 0.92 9.81
N VAL A 120 -12.60 1.22 9.84
CA VAL A 120 -11.66 0.65 10.80
C VAL A 120 -11.97 1.09 12.23
N GLU A 121 -12.23 2.38 12.42
CA GLU A 121 -12.64 2.93 13.71
C GLU A 121 -14.01 2.40 14.15
N ASP A 122 -15.02 2.42 13.26
CA ASP A 122 -16.39 1.94 13.50
C ASP A 122 -16.42 0.45 13.90
N ALA A 123 -15.50 -0.37 13.35
CA ALA A 123 -15.38 -1.78 13.70
C ALA A 123 -14.82 -2.02 15.10
N GLY A 124 -14.17 -1.02 15.72
CA GLY A 124 -13.65 -1.08 17.09
C GLY A 124 -12.12 -1.10 17.22
N PHE A 125 -11.37 -0.78 16.16
CA PHE A 125 -9.92 -0.60 16.28
C PHE A 125 -9.57 0.77 16.89
N GLU A 126 -8.47 0.81 17.64
CA GLU A 126 -7.80 2.06 17.98
C GLU A 126 -6.96 2.51 16.79
N ILE A 127 -7.27 3.67 16.19
CA ILE A 127 -6.37 4.26 15.18
C ILE A 127 -5.09 4.73 15.89
N ARG A 128 -3.96 4.16 15.49
CA ARG A 128 -2.64 4.46 16.08
C ARG A 128 -1.87 5.48 15.27
N ASP A 129 -1.90 5.34 13.95
CA ASP A 129 -1.19 6.19 13.01
C ASP A 129 -1.81 6.09 11.61
N SER A 130 -1.35 6.95 10.71
CA SER A 130 -1.57 6.83 9.27
C SER A 130 -0.22 6.98 8.58
N ILE A 131 0.26 5.91 7.94
CA ILE A 131 1.51 5.97 7.18
C ILE A 131 1.20 6.57 5.81
N ALA A 132 1.98 7.57 5.38
CA ALA A 132 1.89 8.16 4.06
C ALA A 132 2.98 7.60 3.14
N TRP A 133 2.58 6.80 2.15
CA TRP A 133 3.48 6.41 1.07
C TRP A 133 3.47 7.47 -0.03
N LEU A 134 4.61 8.14 -0.21
CA LEU A 134 4.82 9.15 -1.24
C LEU A 134 5.67 8.56 -2.37
N TYR A 135 5.14 8.63 -3.60
CA TYR A 135 5.77 8.01 -4.77
C TYR A 135 5.70 8.90 -6.02
N GLY A 136 6.75 8.83 -6.84
CA GLY A 136 6.89 9.64 -8.05
C GLY A 136 6.43 8.93 -9.31
N SER A 137 6.31 7.61 -9.27
CA SER A 137 6.11 6.72 -10.43
C SER A 137 4.67 6.62 -10.94
N GLY A 138 3.69 7.25 -10.29
CA GLY A 138 2.28 7.15 -10.66
C GLY A 138 1.95 7.63 -12.09
N PHE A 139 0.97 7.02 -12.76
CA PHE A 139 0.49 7.51 -14.06
C PHE A 139 -0.73 8.42 -13.89
N PRO A 140 -0.83 9.56 -14.61
CA PRO A 140 -2.05 10.37 -14.62
C PRO A 140 -3.25 9.52 -15.07
N LYS A 141 -4.29 9.47 -14.24
CA LYS A 141 -5.58 8.81 -14.53
C LYS A 141 -6.69 9.84 -14.76
N SER A 142 -6.35 10.89 -15.50
CA SER A 142 -7.23 12.02 -15.80
C SER A 142 -7.90 11.82 -17.14
N LEU A 143 -9.21 12.09 -17.22
CA LEU A 143 -9.91 12.15 -18.51
C LEU A 143 -9.56 13.48 -19.19
N ASP A 144 -9.03 13.42 -20.41
CA ASP A 144 -8.79 14.60 -21.24
C ASP A 144 -10.12 15.16 -21.77
N VAL A 145 -10.48 16.36 -21.30
CA VAL A 145 -11.79 16.97 -21.58
C VAL A 145 -11.94 17.31 -23.06
N SER A 146 -10.89 17.86 -23.67
CA SER A 146 -10.90 18.23 -25.10
C SER A 146 -11.11 17.02 -26.01
N LYS A 147 -10.46 15.89 -25.69
CA LYS A 147 -10.62 14.63 -26.43
C LYS A 147 -12.00 14.02 -26.20
N ALA A 148 -12.55 14.11 -24.99
CA ALA A 148 -13.89 13.61 -24.69
C ALA A 148 -14.98 14.41 -25.44
N ILE A 149 -14.88 15.74 -25.48
CA ILE A 149 -15.79 16.61 -26.24
C ILE A 149 -15.70 16.29 -27.74
N THR A 150 -14.49 16.28 -28.29
CA THR A 150 -14.26 15.96 -29.72
C THR A 150 -14.82 14.59 -30.07
N GLY A 151 -14.54 13.57 -29.26
CA GLY A 151 -15.05 12.21 -29.46
C GLY A 151 -16.58 12.11 -29.37
N THR A 152 -17.22 12.91 -28.53
CA THR A 152 -18.68 12.95 -28.39
C THR A 152 -19.33 13.65 -29.60
N GLN A 153 -18.83 14.83 -29.96
CA GLN A 153 -19.36 15.62 -31.08
C GLN A 153 -19.21 14.92 -32.43
N MET A 154 -18.13 14.15 -32.59
CA MET A 154 -17.86 13.37 -33.80
C MET A 154 -18.46 11.96 -33.77
N GLY A 155 -19.18 11.58 -32.71
CA GLY A 155 -19.90 10.30 -32.63
C GLY A 155 -19.01 9.06 -32.40
N TYR A 156 -17.76 9.23 -31.93
CA TYR A 156 -16.82 8.12 -31.73
C TYR A 156 -17.00 7.39 -30.38
N GLY A 157 -17.69 8.01 -29.42
CA GLY A 157 -17.86 7.47 -28.07
C GLY A 157 -16.56 7.43 -27.26
N GLY A 158 -16.66 7.31 -25.93
CA GLY A 158 -15.55 7.50 -24.99
C GLY A 158 -14.46 6.41 -24.97
N ASN A 159 -14.46 5.45 -25.90
CA ASN A 159 -13.53 4.33 -25.87
C ASN A 159 -12.31 4.57 -26.76
N SER A 160 -11.11 4.45 -26.18
CA SER A 160 -9.82 4.72 -26.84
C SER A 160 -9.60 3.97 -28.17
N GLY A 161 -10.23 2.81 -28.37
CA GLY A 161 -10.18 2.06 -29.62
C GLY A 161 -11.04 2.65 -30.75
N ALA A 162 -12.16 3.30 -30.42
CA ALA A 162 -13.02 3.97 -31.40
C ALA A 162 -12.42 5.31 -31.85
N VAL A 163 -11.85 6.06 -30.91
CA VAL A 163 -11.08 7.28 -31.20
C VAL A 163 -9.88 6.97 -32.11
N ARG A 164 -9.11 5.90 -31.81
CA ARG A 164 -7.98 5.49 -32.66
C ARG A 164 -8.39 5.06 -34.05
N ARG A 165 -9.50 4.31 -34.21
CA ARG A 165 -10.03 3.93 -35.53
C ARG A 165 -10.46 5.14 -36.35
N ALA A 166 -11.10 6.11 -35.72
CA ALA A 166 -11.56 7.32 -36.37
C ALA A 166 -10.40 8.25 -36.80
N THR A 167 -9.33 8.34 -35.98
CA THR A 167 -8.14 9.14 -36.33
C THR A 167 -7.25 8.45 -37.36
N MET A 168 -7.15 7.11 -37.35
CA MET A 168 -6.20 6.37 -38.21
C MET A 168 -6.81 5.87 -39.54
N GLY A 169 -8.14 5.85 -39.69
CA GLY A 169 -8.78 5.29 -40.90
C GLY A 169 -8.28 3.87 -41.19
N ASP A 170 -7.94 3.59 -42.45
CA ASP A 170 -7.45 2.28 -42.91
C ASP A 170 -6.10 1.86 -42.27
N ALA A 171 -5.31 2.82 -41.76
CA ALA A 171 -4.03 2.53 -41.10
C ALA A 171 -4.19 1.82 -39.75
N TYR A 172 -5.40 1.82 -39.15
CA TYR A 172 -5.68 1.06 -37.93
C TYR A 172 -5.55 -0.47 -38.15
N ALA A 173 -5.85 -0.95 -39.37
CA ALA A 173 -5.79 -2.37 -39.71
C ALA A 173 -4.35 -2.84 -39.99
N GLU A 174 -3.46 -1.95 -40.45
CA GLU A 174 -2.07 -2.28 -40.80
C GLU A 174 -1.15 -2.44 -39.59
N SER A 175 -1.52 -1.95 -38.41
CA SER A 175 -0.70 -2.04 -37.20
C SER A 175 -0.70 -3.45 -36.57
N GLY A 176 -0.94 -4.52 -37.35
CA GLY A 176 -1.07 -5.93 -36.95
C GLY A 176 0.09 -6.55 -36.15
N ARG A 177 1.03 -5.75 -35.64
CA ARG A 177 2.01 -6.14 -34.62
C ARG A 177 1.44 -5.88 -33.23
N GLN A 178 1.09 -6.97 -32.56
CA GLN A 178 0.90 -7.02 -31.12
C GLN A 178 2.26 -6.83 -30.42
N GLY A 179 2.81 -5.62 -30.50
CA GLY A 179 4.15 -5.28 -30.00
C GLY A 179 4.28 -5.44 -28.49
N ASN A 180 5.45 -5.92 -28.07
CA ASN A 180 5.83 -6.12 -26.67
C ASN A 180 5.55 -4.88 -25.83
N ARG A 181 4.91 -5.08 -24.67
CA ARG A 181 4.69 -4.03 -23.68
C ARG A 181 6.02 -3.75 -22.98
N ASP A 182 6.49 -2.52 -23.03
CA ASP A 182 7.48 -2.06 -22.06
C ASP A 182 6.85 -1.99 -20.66
N GLY A 183 7.67 -1.90 -19.62
CA GLY A 183 7.21 -1.83 -18.22
C GLY A 183 6.30 -0.63 -17.91
N ALA A 184 6.08 0.27 -18.87
CA ALA A 184 5.15 1.40 -18.81
C ALA A 184 3.84 1.17 -19.61
N GLY A 185 3.68 0.01 -20.26
CA GLY A 185 2.48 -0.38 -20.98
C GLY A 185 2.19 0.41 -22.25
N ARG A 186 3.18 1.10 -22.83
CA ARG A 186 3.00 1.80 -24.10
C ARG A 186 3.05 0.80 -25.25
N ARG A 187 2.11 0.95 -26.18
CA ARG A 187 2.22 0.33 -27.51
C ARG A 187 2.97 1.34 -28.37
N ASP A 188 4.12 0.95 -28.90
CA ASP A 188 4.72 1.71 -29.98
C ASP A 188 3.88 1.49 -31.24
N THR A 189 2.92 2.38 -31.45
CA THR A 189 2.09 2.42 -32.66
C THR A 189 2.70 3.33 -33.73
N GLY A 190 3.92 3.86 -33.53
CA GLY A 190 4.55 4.82 -34.44
C GLY A 190 3.79 6.14 -34.60
N LEU A 191 2.83 6.44 -33.71
CA LEU A 191 1.98 7.63 -33.78
C LEU A 191 2.12 8.46 -32.51
N ASN A 192 2.30 9.77 -32.68
CA ASN A 192 2.35 10.71 -31.57
C ASN A 192 0.91 10.95 -31.05
N ALA A 193 0.74 11.07 -29.74
CA ALA A 193 -0.58 11.26 -29.10
C ALA A 193 -1.29 12.61 -29.43
N HIS A 194 -0.76 13.36 -30.38
CA HIS A 194 -1.10 14.76 -30.71
C HIS A 194 -1.89 14.93 -32.03
N ASP A 195 -2.23 13.85 -32.73
CA ASP A 195 -2.82 13.96 -34.08
C ASP A 195 -4.36 14.10 -34.11
N LEU A 196 -5.02 14.23 -32.95
CA LEU A 196 -6.47 14.46 -32.92
C LEU A 196 -6.75 15.95 -33.16
N VAL A 197 -7.33 16.28 -34.31
CA VAL A 197 -7.86 17.62 -34.59
C VAL A 197 -9.06 17.86 -33.67
N LEU A 198 -8.94 18.87 -32.79
CA LEU A 198 -10.00 19.25 -31.86
C LEU A 198 -11.10 20.04 -32.59
N THR A 199 -12.34 19.88 -32.14
CA THR A 199 -13.43 20.77 -32.58
C THR A 199 -13.25 22.19 -32.01
N PRO A 200 -13.87 23.23 -32.61
CA PRO A 200 -13.81 24.58 -32.08
C PRO A 200 -14.22 24.68 -30.61
N ASP A 201 -15.28 23.97 -30.22
CA ASP A 201 -15.75 23.93 -28.82
C ASP A 201 -14.75 23.21 -27.90
N ALA A 202 -14.08 22.17 -28.38
CA ALA A 202 -13.10 21.41 -27.60
C ALA A 202 -11.77 22.15 -27.42
N ALA A 203 -11.41 23.05 -28.33
CA ALA A 203 -10.13 23.77 -28.31
C ALA A 203 -9.94 24.61 -27.03
N THR A 204 -11.01 25.23 -26.52
CA THR A 204 -10.98 25.98 -25.25
C THR A 204 -10.66 25.10 -24.03
N TRP A 205 -10.89 23.79 -24.13
CA TRP A 205 -10.64 22.81 -23.08
C TRP A 205 -9.34 22.03 -23.25
N GLN A 206 -8.47 22.43 -24.18
CA GLN A 206 -7.16 21.81 -24.35
C GLN A 206 -6.33 21.95 -23.08
N GLY A 207 -5.76 20.83 -22.61
CA GLY A 207 -4.98 20.78 -21.36
C GLY A 207 -5.80 20.62 -20.08
N TRP A 208 -7.14 20.64 -20.17
CA TRP A 208 -8.01 20.39 -19.02
C TRP A 208 -8.22 18.90 -18.80
N GLY A 209 -8.13 18.49 -17.53
CA GLY A 209 -8.36 17.12 -17.11
C GLY A 209 -9.24 17.04 -15.86
N THR A 210 -9.77 15.85 -15.56
CA THR A 210 -10.70 15.62 -14.45
C THR A 210 -10.05 15.15 -13.15
N ALA A 211 -8.75 14.83 -13.15
CA ALA A 211 -8.05 14.30 -12.00
C ALA A 211 -6.55 14.65 -11.96
N LEU A 212 -5.99 14.68 -10.75
CA LEU A 212 -4.55 14.76 -10.51
C LEU A 212 -3.88 13.39 -10.64
N LYS A 213 -2.58 13.41 -10.96
CA LYS A 213 -1.72 12.22 -10.86
C LYS A 213 -1.62 11.79 -9.39
N PRO A 214 -1.86 10.51 -9.06
CA PRO A 214 -1.66 10.01 -7.71
C PRO A 214 -0.16 9.98 -7.37
N ALA A 215 0.18 10.41 -6.16
CA ALA A 215 1.54 10.44 -5.61
C ALA A 215 1.54 10.23 -4.08
N PHE A 216 0.40 9.76 -3.56
CA PHE A 216 0.14 9.60 -2.14
C PHE A 216 -0.79 8.41 -1.93
N GLU A 217 -0.39 7.50 -1.06
CA GLU A 217 -1.18 6.36 -0.64
C GLU A 217 -1.13 6.23 0.89
N PRO A 218 -2.25 6.54 1.58
CA PRO A 218 -2.36 6.36 3.01
C PRO A 218 -2.53 4.89 3.40
N ILE A 219 -1.90 4.50 4.50
CA ILE A 219 -2.04 3.19 5.13
C ILE A 219 -2.56 3.42 6.55
N VAL A 220 -3.77 2.94 6.81
CA VAL A 220 -4.41 3.05 8.12
C VAL A 220 -3.75 2.04 9.06
N VAL A 221 -3.20 2.52 10.18
CA VAL A 221 -2.62 1.67 11.23
C VAL A 221 -3.59 1.55 12.39
N GLY A 222 -4.36 0.47 12.40
CA GLY A 222 -5.28 0.12 13.48
C GLY A 222 -4.64 -0.83 14.48
N ARG A 223 -5.03 -0.76 15.74
CA ARG A 223 -4.70 -1.78 16.76
C ARG A 223 -5.96 -2.27 17.46
N LYS A 224 -6.11 -3.59 17.58
CA LYS A 224 -7.14 -4.17 18.44
C LYS A 224 -6.91 -3.69 19.87
N PRO A 225 -7.94 -3.25 20.62
CA PRO A 225 -7.78 -2.85 22.01
C PRO A 225 -7.01 -3.89 22.84
N LEU A 226 -6.22 -3.40 23.80
CA LEU A 226 -5.41 -4.26 24.66
C LEU A 226 -6.29 -4.99 25.68
N ALA A 227 -5.90 -6.21 26.04
CA ALA A 227 -6.37 -6.87 27.24
C ALA A 227 -5.52 -6.40 28.45
N GLY A 228 -6.01 -5.37 29.15
CA GLY A 228 -5.32 -4.80 30.31
C GLY A 228 -4.19 -3.83 29.95
N THR A 229 -3.05 -3.91 30.65
CA THR A 229 -1.91 -3.03 30.38
C THR A 229 -1.10 -3.51 29.18
N VAL A 230 -0.31 -2.60 28.56
CA VAL A 230 0.60 -2.96 27.46
C VAL A 230 1.51 -4.13 27.85
N ALA A 231 2.14 -4.06 29.02
CA ALA A 231 3.07 -5.09 29.47
C ALA A 231 2.37 -6.44 29.69
N ALA A 232 1.20 -6.45 30.33
CA ALA A 232 0.42 -7.68 30.53
C ALA A 232 0.00 -8.29 29.18
N ASN A 233 -0.49 -7.46 28.25
CA ASN A 233 -0.92 -7.91 26.93
C ASN A 233 0.24 -8.52 26.12
N VAL A 234 1.41 -7.85 26.09
CA VAL A 234 2.59 -8.34 25.36
C VAL A 234 3.07 -9.67 25.93
N LEU A 235 3.12 -9.82 27.26
CA LEU A 235 3.52 -11.07 27.89
C LEU A 235 2.51 -12.20 27.66
N ALA A 236 1.22 -11.89 27.65
CA ALA A 236 0.15 -12.89 27.48
C ALA A 236 -0.05 -13.31 26.02
N HIS A 237 0.08 -12.38 25.07
CA HIS A 237 -0.35 -12.59 23.69
C HIS A 237 0.78 -12.44 22.65
N GLY A 238 1.92 -11.85 23.03
CA GLY A 238 3.01 -11.52 22.10
C GLY A 238 2.72 -10.31 21.20
N THR A 239 1.59 -9.65 21.39
CA THR A 239 1.09 -8.52 20.57
C THR A 239 0.90 -7.27 21.44
N GLY A 240 0.71 -6.10 20.81
CA GLY A 240 0.45 -4.83 21.51
C GLY A 240 1.50 -3.74 21.29
N ALA A 241 2.66 -4.09 20.70
CA ALA A 241 3.77 -3.18 20.42
C ALA A 241 4.28 -3.33 18.98
N LEU A 242 4.95 -2.30 18.46
CA LEU A 242 5.68 -2.31 17.20
C LEU A 242 7.18 -2.48 17.48
N ASN A 243 7.88 -3.25 16.65
CA ASN A 243 9.34 -3.37 16.74
C ASN A 243 10.02 -2.16 16.09
N ILE A 244 10.05 -1.04 16.79
CA ILE A 244 10.59 0.23 16.29
C ILE A 244 12.10 0.11 15.97
N ASP A 245 12.85 -0.65 16.77
CA ASP A 245 14.28 -0.89 16.51
C ASP A 245 14.52 -1.73 15.26
N GLY A 246 13.62 -2.68 14.96
CA GLY A 246 13.65 -3.45 13.71
C GLY A 246 13.32 -2.64 12.46
N CYS A 247 12.73 -1.44 12.62
CA CYS A 247 12.32 -0.58 11.52
C CYS A 247 13.15 0.71 11.45
N ARG A 248 14.31 0.79 12.10
CA ARG A 248 15.16 1.98 12.08
C ARG A 248 15.59 2.31 10.65
N VAL A 249 15.67 3.60 10.34
CA VAL A 249 16.30 4.07 9.09
C VAL A 249 17.81 4.03 9.31
N ALA A 250 18.49 3.17 8.55
CA ALA A 250 19.93 2.94 8.68
C ALA A 250 20.72 4.24 8.50
N THR A 251 21.82 4.36 9.23
CA THR A 251 22.74 5.50 9.15
C THR A 251 24.11 5.08 9.62
N ASP A 252 25.15 5.56 8.95
CA ASP A 252 26.55 5.31 9.32
C ASP A 252 27.07 6.31 10.37
N GLU A 253 26.21 7.20 10.86
CA GLU A 253 26.57 8.26 11.79
C GLU A 253 26.66 7.77 13.24
N ASP A 254 27.71 8.18 13.93
CA ASP A 254 27.77 8.08 15.39
C ASP A 254 26.85 9.12 16.03
N ARG A 255 25.69 8.66 16.47
CA ARG A 255 24.66 9.48 17.10
C ARG A 255 24.70 9.38 18.64
N SER A 256 25.70 8.70 19.21
CA SER A 256 25.76 8.30 20.63
C SER A 256 25.69 9.48 21.59
N ARG A 257 24.72 9.45 22.52
CA ARG A 257 24.54 10.49 23.55
C ARG A 257 24.89 10.00 24.93
N PRO A 258 25.74 10.73 25.68
CA PRO A 258 25.83 10.47 27.11
C PRO A 258 24.45 10.70 27.74
N PRO A 259 23.97 9.79 28.61
CA PRO A 259 22.67 9.93 29.24
C PRO A 259 22.53 11.31 29.90
N ARG A 260 21.38 11.98 29.72
CA ARG A 260 21.17 13.32 30.31
C ARG A 260 21.27 13.31 31.84
N THR A 261 21.01 12.16 32.48
CA THR A 261 21.23 11.93 33.92
C THR A 261 21.56 10.44 34.18
N PRO A 262 22.32 10.10 35.25
CA PRO A 262 22.66 8.72 35.61
C PRO A 262 21.45 7.80 35.86
N ASN A 263 20.31 8.39 36.25
CA ASN A 263 19.08 7.68 36.61
C ASN A 263 18.02 7.68 35.50
N ALA A 264 18.37 8.13 34.28
CA ALA A 264 17.44 8.15 33.14
C ALA A 264 16.92 6.75 32.77
N ILE A 265 17.70 5.70 33.06
CA ILE A 265 17.38 4.30 32.74
C ILE A 265 16.16 3.78 33.51
N TYR A 266 15.91 4.29 34.73
CA TYR A 266 14.79 3.81 35.56
C TYR A 266 13.56 4.71 35.54
N GLY A 267 13.67 5.94 35.01
CA GLY A 267 12.58 6.91 34.92
C GLY A 267 12.00 7.32 36.28
N ALA A 268 11.44 8.52 36.37
CA ALA A 268 10.59 8.90 37.49
C ALA A 268 9.22 8.22 37.32
N GLY A 269 9.17 6.90 37.57
CA GLY A 269 7.98 6.08 37.77
C GLY A 269 6.76 6.41 36.90
N ARG A 270 6.74 5.91 35.65
CA ARG A 270 5.57 5.59 34.80
C ARG A 270 5.97 5.17 33.38
N GLY A 271 7.02 4.34 33.24
CA GLY A 271 7.61 4.02 31.94
C GLY A 271 8.33 5.24 31.36
N ALA A 272 9.64 5.13 31.15
CA ALA A 272 10.36 6.21 30.50
C ALA A 272 9.73 6.46 29.11
N SER A 273 9.38 7.71 28.82
CA SER A 273 9.12 8.11 27.44
C SER A 273 10.42 7.86 26.68
N ILE A 274 10.44 6.86 25.80
CA ILE A 274 11.56 6.68 24.88
C ILE A 274 11.52 7.89 23.97
N THR A 275 12.29 8.92 24.32
CA THR A 275 12.36 10.11 23.48
C THR A 275 13.16 9.75 22.24
N ALA A 276 12.77 10.31 21.08
CA ALA A 276 13.54 10.20 19.84
C ALA A 276 14.99 10.73 19.94
N SER A 277 15.38 11.26 21.11
CA SER A 277 16.67 11.87 21.40
C SER A 277 17.73 10.89 21.90
N GLU A 278 17.36 9.65 22.20
CA GLU A 278 18.33 8.61 22.54
C GLU A 278 18.93 8.02 21.27
N SER A 279 20.26 8.06 21.19
CA SER A 279 20.99 7.40 20.12
C SER A 279 20.68 5.92 20.10
N ASN A 280 20.49 5.37 18.91
CA ASN A 280 20.44 3.93 18.71
C ASN A 280 21.40 3.56 17.57
N PRO A 281 22.33 2.61 17.78
CA PRO A 281 23.26 2.17 16.73
C PRO A 281 22.54 1.52 15.53
N ALA A 282 21.29 1.06 15.69
CA ALA A 282 20.50 0.55 14.58
C ALA A 282 19.97 1.66 13.64
N GLY A 283 19.99 2.93 14.09
CA GLY A 283 19.77 4.09 13.23
C GLY A 283 18.70 5.07 13.71
N ARG A 284 18.06 5.78 12.77
CA ARG A 284 17.06 6.81 13.05
C ARG A 284 15.69 6.22 13.36
N TRP A 285 14.91 6.99 14.09
CA TRP A 285 13.50 6.66 14.31
C TRP A 285 12.77 6.57 12.98
N PRO A 286 12.00 5.48 12.73
CA PRO A 286 11.14 5.44 11.56
C PRO A 286 10.10 6.54 11.67
N SER A 287 9.84 7.19 10.54
CA SER A 287 8.73 8.11 10.39
C SER A 287 7.50 7.37 9.86
N ASN A 288 6.34 8.00 10.01
CA ASN A 288 5.09 7.58 9.37
C ASN A 288 4.98 8.10 7.92
N VAL A 289 6.10 8.49 7.30
CA VAL A 289 6.17 8.87 5.89
C VAL A 289 7.20 7.97 5.23
N VAL A 290 6.82 7.30 4.16
CA VAL A 290 7.69 6.40 3.42
C VAL A 290 7.83 6.86 1.98
N LEU A 291 9.05 6.84 1.46
CA LEU A 291 9.38 7.30 0.12
C LEU A 291 9.68 6.10 -0.80
N ASP A 292 9.38 6.24 -2.09
CA ASP A 292 10.07 5.44 -3.11
C ASP A 292 11.46 6.04 -3.41
N GLU A 293 12.31 5.26 -4.07
CA GLU A 293 13.68 5.68 -4.45
C GLU A 293 13.69 6.99 -5.25
N SER A 294 12.71 7.19 -6.15
CA SER A 294 12.63 8.40 -6.97
C SER A 294 12.28 9.65 -6.16
N GLN A 295 11.41 9.53 -5.15
CA GLN A 295 11.06 10.64 -4.27
C GLN A 295 12.17 10.96 -3.28
N ALA A 296 12.89 9.94 -2.81
CA ALA A 296 14.09 10.15 -2.03
C ALA A 296 15.15 10.93 -2.83
N GLU A 297 15.40 10.55 -4.09
CA GLU A 297 16.34 11.26 -4.98
C GLU A 297 15.93 12.71 -5.23
N VAL A 298 14.68 12.97 -5.60
CA VAL A 298 14.18 14.34 -5.83
C VAL A 298 14.26 15.19 -4.56
N LEU A 299 13.96 14.62 -3.40
CA LEU A 299 14.08 15.31 -2.11
C LEU A 299 15.53 15.69 -1.82
N ASP A 300 16.47 14.79 -2.12
CA ASP A 300 17.90 15.03 -1.91
C ASP A 300 18.47 16.04 -2.91
N GLU A 301 18.03 16.02 -4.18
CA GLU A 301 18.37 17.04 -5.17
C GLU A 301 17.92 18.43 -4.72
N GLN A 302 16.69 18.55 -4.18
CA GLN A 302 16.13 19.82 -3.71
C GLN A 302 16.80 20.30 -2.42
N SER A 303 17.08 19.39 -1.48
CA SER A 303 17.69 19.76 -0.21
C SER A 303 19.19 20.04 -0.34
N GLY A 304 19.83 19.42 -1.34
CA GLY A 304 21.28 19.26 -1.37
C GLY A 304 21.78 18.50 -0.14
N VAL A 305 23.09 18.60 0.12
CA VAL A 305 23.70 18.06 1.34
C VAL A 305 23.47 19.03 2.49
N LEU A 306 22.62 18.63 3.44
CA LEU A 306 22.37 19.37 4.67
C LEU A 306 23.37 18.95 5.74
N THR A 307 24.01 19.91 6.41
CA THR A 307 24.92 19.66 7.54
C THR A 307 24.36 20.21 8.85
N SER A 308 24.18 19.39 9.87
CA SER A 308 23.99 19.89 11.25
C SER A 308 25.36 20.14 11.88
N GLY A 309 25.58 21.34 12.42
CA GLY A 309 26.85 21.65 13.08
C GLY A 309 27.03 20.87 14.39
N LEU A 310 28.21 20.28 14.58
CA LEU A 310 28.66 19.77 15.88
C LEU A 310 28.96 20.96 16.80
N MET A 311 28.16 21.16 17.83
CA MET A 311 28.45 22.08 18.93
C MET A 311 28.93 21.26 20.12
N PRO A 312 30.18 21.40 20.57
CA PRO A 312 30.66 20.76 21.79
C PRO A 312 29.81 21.12 23.01
N SER A 313 29.84 20.27 24.04
CA SER A 313 29.31 20.64 25.35
C SER A 313 30.07 21.86 25.91
N GLY A 314 29.37 22.81 26.52
CA GLY A 314 29.94 24.07 27.00
C GLY A 314 30.02 25.18 25.95
N THR A 315 29.39 24.99 24.78
CA THR A 315 29.30 26.04 23.75
C THR A 315 28.33 27.14 24.23
N PRO A 316 28.76 28.41 24.32
CA PRO A 316 27.91 29.50 24.78
C PRO A 316 26.72 29.73 23.85
N LYS A 317 25.50 29.67 24.39
CA LYS A 317 24.30 30.02 23.62
C LYS A 317 24.02 31.52 23.73
N ARG A 318 23.81 32.18 22.60
CA ARG A 318 23.32 33.57 22.58
C ARG A 318 21.95 33.63 23.25
N GLY A 319 21.76 34.58 24.19
CA GLY A 319 20.46 34.81 24.82
C GLY A 319 19.38 35.01 23.76
N LYS A 320 18.21 34.37 23.93
CA LYS A 320 17.06 34.62 23.04
C LYS A 320 16.53 36.02 23.33
N LEU A 321 16.17 36.78 22.29
CA LEU A 321 15.48 38.06 22.39
C LEU A 321 14.29 37.96 23.35
N ALA A 322 14.18 38.92 24.27
CA ALA A 322 13.14 38.97 25.29
C ALA A 322 11.74 38.98 24.65
N GLY A 323 10.95 37.95 24.94
CA GLY A 323 9.50 37.96 24.73
C GLY A 323 8.76 38.42 25.99
N ILE A 324 7.44 38.25 26.01
CA ILE A 324 6.54 38.58 27.15
C ILE A 324 6.99 37.98 28.50
N LEU A 325 7.82 36.93 28.48
CA LEU A 325 8.31 36.22 29.67
C LEU A 325 9.69 36.67 30.17
N GLY A 326 10.26 37.74 29.60
CA GLY A 326 11.56 38.29 30.01
C GLY A 326 12.78 37.63 29.35
N GLU A 327 13.96 38.08 29.75
CA GLU A 327 15.25 37.61 29.22
C GLU A 327 15.70 36.32 29.95
N PHE A 328 15.77 35.21 29.23
CA PHE A 328 16.33 33.97 29.76
C PHE A 328 17.86 34.11 29.82
N LYS A 329 18.46 33.84 30.99
CA LYS A 329 19.92 33.80 31.13
C LYS A 329 20.52 32.86 30.09
N PRO A 330 21.62 33.26 29.41
CA PRO A 330 22.32 32.35 28.51
C PRO A 330 22.76 31.12 29.30
N GLN A 331 22.41 29.94 28.78
CA GLN A 331 22.85 28.67 29.33
C GLN A 331 23.63 27.95 28.24
N ASP A 332 24.88 27.61 28.55
CA ASP A 332 25.75 26.85 27.66
C ASP A 332 25.11 25.53 27.27
N SER A 333 25.51 24.98 26.11
CA SER A 333 25.09 23.64 25.73
C SER A 333 25.50 22.63 26.82
N THR A 334 24.51 21.95 27.41
CA THR A 334 24.75 20.94 28.45
C THR A 334 25.23 19.60 27.88
N SER A 335 25.36 19.49 26.55
CA SER A 335 25.77 18.29 25.84
C SER A 335 26.19 18.67 24.41
N ALA A 336 27.06 17.86 23.81
CA ALA A 336 27.36 17.98 22.39
C ALA A 336 26.10 17.79 21.52
N THR A 337 25.98 18.52 20.41
CA THR A 337 25.06 18.16 19.31
C THR A 337 25.74 17.19 18.37
N TYR A 338 24.96 16.46 17.57
CA TYR A 338 25.49 15.56 16.55
C TYR A 338 25.76 16.31 15.26
N GLY A 339 26.91 16.03 14.67
CA GLY A 339 27.21 16.37 13.30
C GLY A 339 26.63 15.30 12.40
N ASP A 340 25.77 15.69 11.47
CA ASP A 340 25.11 14.83 10.49
C ASP A 340 25.23 15.54 9.14
N SER A 341 25.54 14.79 8.08
CA SER A 341 25.51 15.29 6.71
C SER A 341 24.77 14.32 5.78
N GLY A 342 23.98 14.89 4.85
CA GLY A 342 23.31 14.11 3.81
C GLY A 342 22.10 14.84 3.23
N GLY A 343 21.47 14.21 2.23
CA GLY A 343 20.18 14.65 1.70
C GLY A 343 19.04 14.46 2.70
N ALA A 344 17.96 15.22 2.57
CA ALA A 344 16.84 15.19 3.50
C ALA A 344 16.07 13.85 3.53
N SER A 345 16.21 13.00 2.51
CA SER A 345 15.60 11.67 2.45
C SER A 345 16.04 10.74 3.58
N ARG A 346 17.24 10.94 4.15
CA ARG A 346 17.82 10.11 5.22
C ARG A 346 16.99 9.98 6.50
N PHE A 347 15.98 10.82 6.68
CA PHE A 347 15.05 10.77 7.82
C PHE A 347 13.81 9.91 7.56
N PHE A 348 13.66 9.36 6.35
CA PHE A 348 12.50 8.60 5.91
C PHE A 348 12.92 7.20 5.48
N PRO A 349 12.11 6.17 5.77
CA PRO A 349 12.27 4.88 5.12
C PRO A 349 12.07 5.01 3.60
N THR A 350 13.00 4.45 2.85
CA THR A 350 12.95 4.39 1.38
C THR A 350 12.78 2.95 0.94
N PHE A 351 11.75 2.70 0.12
CA PHE A 351 11.46 1.37 -0.39
C PHE A 351 11.79 1.28 -1.88
N ARG A 352 12.41 0.17 -2.26
CA ARG A 352 12.54 -0.22 -3.66
C ARG A 352 11.18 -0.72 -4.15
N TYR A 353 10.65 -0.04 -5.17
CA TYR A 353 9.45 -0.51 -5.85
C TYR A 353 9.80 -1.66 -6.82
N GLU A 354 9.13 -2.80 -6.67
CA GLU A 354 9.25 -3.93 -7.58
C GLU A 354 7.85 -4.33 -8.05
N ALA A 355 7.50 -4.04 -9.31
CA ALA A 355 6.13 -4.20 -9.82
C ALA A 355 5.61 -5.64 -9.74
N LYS A 356 6.52 -6.63 -9.82
CA LYS A 356 6.23 -8.05 -9.64
C LYS A 356 7.48 -8.75 -9.13
N ALA A 357 7.33 -9.68 -8.19
CA ALA A 357 8.42 -10.58 -7.81
C ALA A 357 9.08 -11.20 -9.07
N PRO A 358 10.41 -11.32 -9.12
CA PRO A 358 11.10 -11.89 -10.27
C PRO A 358 10.68 -13.34 -10.49
N THR A 359 10.77 -13.84 -11.73
CA THR A 359 10.33 -15.21 -12.08
C THR A 359 11.00 -16.29 -11.23
N SER A 360 12.22 -16.04 -10.73
CA SER A 360 12.96 -16.92 -9.83
C SER A 360 12.32 -17.07 -8.44
N GLU A 361 11.59 -16.07 -7.97
CA GLU A 361 10.95 -16.06 -6.65
C GLU A 361 9.48 -16.50 -6.70
N ARG A 362 8.89 -16.62 -7.90
CA ARG A 362 7.50 -17.04 -8.03
C ARG A 362 7.39 -18.55 -7.85
N PRO A 363 6.57 -19.04 -6.89
CA PRO A 363 6.35 -20.47 -6.74
C PRO A 363 5.78 -21.05 -8.03
N ARG A 364 6.37 -22.16 -8.48
CA ARG A 364 5.84 -22.93 -9.61
C ARG A 364 4.72 -23.82 -9.10
N ILE A 365 3.51 -23.29 -9.06
CA ILE A 365 2.33 -24.08 -8.74
C ILE A 365 2.10 -25.05 -9.89
N PRO A 366 2.16 -26.39 -9.67
CA PRO A 366 1.80 -27.37 -10.69
C PRO A 366 0.36 -27.06 -11.12
N ARG A 367 0.18 -26.62 -12.36
CA ARG A 367 -1.17 -26.44 -12.89
C ARG A 367 -1.66 -27.81 -13.31
N ASN A 368 -2.60 -28.35 -12.55
CA ASN A 368 -3.35 -29.55 -12.95
C ASN A 368 -4.39 -29.23 -14.06
N VAL A 369 -4.40 -28.00 -14.59
CA VAL A 369 -5.33 -27.54 -15.62
C VAL A 369 -4.53 -26.94 -16.79
N LEU A 370 -4.72 -27.52 -17.98
CA LEU A 370 -4.15 -27.03 -19.23
C LEU A 370 -5.09 -26.00 -19.86
N ARG A 371 -4.59 -24.80 -20.16
CA ARG A 371 -5.34 -23.83 -20.98
C ARG A 371 -5.14 -24.13 -22.46
N LEU A 372 -6.23 -24.45 -23.14
CA LEU A 372 -6.25 -24.55 -24.59
C LEU A 372 -6.28 -23.16 -25.24
N ARG A 373 -5.79 -23.08 -26.49
CA ARG A 373 -5.86 -21.83 -27.26
C ARG A 373 -7.32 -21.48 -27.57
N THR A 374 -7.63 -20.19 -27.63
CA THR A 374 -9.00 -19.69 -27.82
C THR A 374 -9.51 -19.80 -29.26
N ASP A 375 -8.65 -20.16 -30.20
CA ASP A 375 -8.94 -20.30 -31.63
C ASP A 375 -9.25 -21.76 -32.04
N LEU A 376 -9.30 -22.70 -31.08
CA LEU A 376 -9.65 -24.08 -31.36
C LEU A 376 -11.16 -24.22 -31.60
N THR A 377 -11.50 -24.97 -32.63
CA THR A 377 -12.87 -25.47 -32.85
C THR A 377 -13.25 -26.50 -31.78
N PRO A 378 -14.54 -26.72 -31.50
CA PRO A 378 -14.99 -27.74 -30.56
C PRO A 378 -14.38 -29.13 -30.83
N ALA A 379 -14.30 -29.55 -32.10
CA ALA A 379 -13.69 -30.82 -32.47
C ALA A 379 -12.19 -30.91 -32.14
N GLN A 380 -11.45 -29.80 -32.20
CA GLN A 380 -10.04 -29.75 -31.80
C GLN A 380 -9.88 -29.77 -30.28
N VAL A 381 -10.80 -29.14 -29.55
CA VAL A 381 -10.85 -29.22 -28.07
C VAL A 381 -11.08 -30.68 -27.64
N ASP A 382 -12.05 -31.36 -28.25
CA ASP A 382 -12.36 -32.76 -27.97
C ASP A 382 -11.18 -33.68 -28.30
N HIS A 383 -10.53 -33.46 -29.45
CA HIS A 383 -9.34 -34.21 -29.84
C HIS A 383 -8.20 -34.05 -28.81
N VAL A 384 -7.94 -32.82 -28.36
CA VAL A 384 -6.90 -32.57 -27.35
C VAL A 384 -7.27 -33.19 -26.00
N ARG A 385 -8.53 -33.05 -25.57
CA ARG A 385 -9.05 -33.69 -24.34
C ARG A 385 -8.85 -35.20 -24.37
N ALA A 386 -9.23 -35.86 -25.48
CA ALA A 386 -9.05 -37.30 -25.66
C ALA A 386 -7.58 -37.73 -25.56
N ARG A 387 -6.67 -37.01 -26.24
CA ARG A 387 -5.22 -37.29 -26.20
C ARG A 387 -4.62 -37.11 -24.81
N LEU A 388 -5.11 -36.13 -24.05
CA LEU A 388 -4.66 -35.89 -22.67
C LEU A 388 -5.17 -36.99 -21.72
N THR A 389 -6.42 -37.42 -21.88
CA THR A 389 -6.96 -38.56 -21.12
C THR A 389 -6.22 -39.86 -21.44
N GLU A 390 -5.90 -40.14 -22.71
CA GLU A 390 -5.04 -41.29 -23.11
C GLU A 390 -3.66 -41.24 -22.43
N ALA A 391 -3.12 -40.04 -22.23
CA ALA A 391 -1.83 -39.84 -21.56
C ALA A 391 -1.92 -39.85 -20.02
N GLY A 392 -3.09 -40.15 -19.44
CA GLY A 392 -3.30 -40.21 -17.99
C GLY A 392 -3.39 -38.84 -17.31
N VAL A 393 -3.60 -37.77 -18.07
CA VAL A 393 -3.79 -36.41 -17.54
C VAL A 393 -5.27 -36.23 -17.19
N GLN A 394 -5.55 -35.80 -15.96
CA GLN A 394 -6.90 -35.39 -15.55
C GLN A 394 -7.27 -34.08 -16.26
N VAL A 395 -8.39 -34.06 -16.97
CA VAL A 395 -8.88 -32.90 -17.74
C VAL A 395 -10.24 -32.49 -17.17
N ASP A 396 -10.33 -31.26 -16.66
CA ASP A 396 -11.59 -30.60 -16.27
C ASP A 396 -12.39 -30.19 -17.52
#